data_AF-A0ABD3TZC2-F1
#
_entry.id   AF-A0ABD3TZC2-F1
#
_cell.length_a   1.000
_cell.length_b   1.000
_cell.length_c   1.000
_cell.angle_alpha   90.00
_cell.angle_beta   90.00
_cell.angle_gamma   90.00
#
_symmetry.space_group_name_H-M   'P 1'
#
loop_
_entity.id
_entity.type
_entity.pdbx_description
1 polymer ?
#
loop_
_entity_poly.entity_id
_entity_poly.type
_entity_poly.pdbx_seq_one_letter_code
_entity_poly.pdbx_strand_id
1 'polypeptide(L)'
;PVTAGTCLYITTNQQEHVSAQISVSIKESNVSRCLSLWHMASKNYSGSLNVITEKCDIGIKQLRNTTRTNFAETWNLSTVRVESGVYKIVIEGVWTSATGGVLAIDDVTLNETDCS
;
A
#
# COMPACT_ATOMS: atom_id res chain seq x y z
N PRO A 1 -6.53 25.93 -15.49
CA PRO A 1 -6.73 24.58 -16.07
C PRO A 1 -6.74 23.53 -14.95
N VAL A 2 -7.88 22.92 -14.70
CA VAL A 2 -7.97 21.80 -13.75
C VAL A 2 -7.52 20.56 -14.51
N THR A 3 -6.31 20.07 -14.25
CA THR A 3 -5.85 18.79 -14.77
C THR A 3 -6.60 17.68 -14.04
N ALA A 4 -7.27 16.81 -14.79
CA ALA A 4 -7.83 15.58 -14.23
C ALA A 4 -6.68 14.65 -13.82
N GLY A 5 -6.74 14.11 -12.61
CA GLY A 5 -5.81 13.10 -12.10
C GLY A 5 -6.37 11.68 -12.22
N THR A 6 -5.55 10.68 -11.95
CA THR A 6 -5.92 9.27 -11.96
C THR A 6 -5.39 8.59 -10.71
N CYS A 7 -6.19 7.76 -10.06
CA CYS A 7 -5.77 6.95 -8.93
C CYS A 7 -6.12 5.47 -9.16
N LEU A 8 -5.46 4.58 -8.43
CA LEU A 8 -5.89 3.19 -8.29
C LEU A 8 -6.93 3.11 -7.18
N TYR A 9 -8.02 2.38 -7.40
CA TYR A 9 -8.97 2.08 -6.33
C TYR A 9 -9.26 0.59 -6.25
N ILE A 10 -9.49 0.13 -5.03
CA ILE A 10 -9.82 -1.25 -4.69
C ILE A 10 -11.20 -1.23 -4.01
N THR A 11 -12.08 -2.14 -4.41
CA THR A 11 -13.42 -2.33 -3.84
C THR A 11 -13.74 -3.82 -3.75
N THR A 12 -14.76 -4.19 -2.98
CA THR A 12 -15.24 -5.58 -2.89
C THR A 12 -16.75 -5.62 -3.11
N ASN A 13 -17.23 -6.78 -3.52
CA ASN A 13 -18.67 -7.08 -3.57
C ASN A 13 -19.20 -7.49 -2.19
N GLN A 14 -18.82 -6.75 -1.14
CA GLN A 14 -19.21 -6.99 0.27
C GLN A 14 -18.78 -8.36 0.82
N GLN A 15 -17.64 -8.88 0.36
CA GLN A 15 -17.05 -10.08 0.92
C GLN A 15 -16.21 -9.74 2.16
N GLU A 16 -16.25 -10.60 3.17
CA GLU A 16 -15.46 -10.46 4.39
C GLU A 16 -14.14 -11.21 4.28
N HIS A 17 -13.12 -10.74 5.00
CA HIS A 17 -11.81 -11.40 5.10
C HIS A 17 -11.15 -11.64 3.73
N VAL A 18 -11.34 -10.71 2.80
CA VAL A 18 -10.73 -10.73 1.47
C VAL A 18 -9.61 -9.71 1.38
N SER A 19 -8.63 -9.96 0.52
CA SER A 19 -7.61 -8.98 0.17
C SER A 19 -7.38 -8.89 -1.32
N ALA A 20 -6.89 -7.74 -1.76
CA ALA A 20 -6.41 -7.52 -3.11
C ALA A 20 -4.99 -6.97 -3.05
N GLN A 21 -4.13 -7.46 -3.93
CA GLN A 21 -2.69 -7.16 -3.92
C GLN A 21 -2.26 -6.58 -5.27
N ILE A 22 -1.50 -5.48 -5.21
CA ILE A 22 -0.68 -5.02 -6.32
C ILE A 22 0.78 -5.14 -5.89
N SER A 23 1.65 -5.55 -6.81
CA SER A 23 3.04 -5.80 -6.46
C SER A 23 4.01 -5.47 -7.59
N VAL A 24 5.21 -5.09 -7.20
CA VAL A 24 6.32 -4.80 -8.11
C VAL A 24 7.60 -5.48 -7.63
N SER A 25 8.33 -6.08 -8.54
CA SER A 25 9.66 -6.64 -8.28
C SER A 25 10.71 -5.58 -8.50
N ILE A 26 11.51 -5.30 -7.48
CA ILE A 26 12.63 -4.37 -7.53
C ILE A 26 13.90 -5.20 -7.66
N LYS A 27 14.67 -4.91 -8.71
CA LYS A 27 16.02 -5.47 -8.88
C LYS A 27 16.93 -4.93 -7.79
N GLU A 28 17.99 -5.67 -7.50
CA GLU A 28 18.94 -5.43 -6.43
C GLU A 28 19.17 -3.95 -6.08
N SER A 29 18.89 -3.59 -4.82
CA SER A 29 19.21 -2.30 -4.24
C SER A 29 20.31 -2.46 -3.20
N ASN A 30 21.39 -1.69 -3.30
CA ASN A 30 22.47 -1.68 -2.31
C ASN A 30 22.19 -0.75 -1.12
N VAL A 31 21.08 -0.01 -1.16
CA VAL A 31 20.67 0.96 -0.15
C VAL A 31 19.25 0.68 0.34
N SER A 32 18.95 1.10 1.57
CA SER A 32 17.57 1.24 2.03
C SER A 32 16.88 2.35 1.23
N ARG A 33 15.58 2.16 1.00
CA ARG A 33 14.73 3.06 0.21
C ARG A 33 13.52 3.49 1.01
N CYS A 34 12.91 4.59 0.59
CA CYS A 34 11.67 5.07 1.17
C CYS A 34 10.53 4.93 0.16
N LEU A 35 9.60 4.03 0.44
CA LEU A 35 8.33 3.99 -0.28
C LEU A 35 7.41 5.06 0.32
N SER A 36 6.86 5.90 -0.53
CA SER A 36 5.81 6.84 -0.17
C SER A 36 4.59 6.60 -1.05
N LEU A 37 3.40 6.73 -0.48
CA LEU A 37 2.14 6.61 -1.21
C LEU A 37 1.07 7.44 -0.54
N TRP A 38 0.19 8.02 -1.34
CA TRP A 38 -1.03 8.64 -0.87
C TRP A 38 -2.15 7.61 -0.84
N HIS A 39 -2.99 7.66 0.19
CA HIS A 39 -4.14 6.79 0.29
C HIS A 39 -5.34 7.49 0.91
N MET A 40 -6.54 7.05 0.54
CA MET A 40 -7.81 7.47 1.12
C MET A 40 -8.71 6.24 1.26
N ALA A 41 -9.44 6.14 2.37
CA ALA A 41 -10.51 5.17 2.50
C ALA A 41 -11.85 5.89 2.63
N SER A 42 -12.89 5.34 2.01
CA SER A 42 -14.24 5.84 2.21
C SER A 42 -14.81 5.43 3.57
N LYS A 43 -15.84 6.12 4.05
CA LYS A 43 -16.47 5.84 5.35
C LYS A 43 -16.98 4.41 5.53
N ASN A 44 -17.31 3.72 4.44
CA ASN A 44 -17.83 2.36 4.50
C ASN A 44 -16.72 1.29 4.45
N TYR A 45 -15.48 1.70 4.20
CA TYR A 45 -14.34 0.80 4.20
C TYR A 45 -14.00 0.38 5.64
N SER A 46 -13.79 -0.93 5.84
CA SER A 46 -13.41 -1.51 7.12
C SER A 46 -12.31 -2.54 6.87
N GLY A 47 -11.10 -2.21 7.29
CA GLY A 47 -9.93 -3.05 7.08
C GLY A 47 -8.63 -2.29 7.20
N SER A 48 -7.65 -2.65 6.36
CA SER A 48 -6.31 -2.06 6.42
C SER A 48 -5.62 -2.01 5.07
N LEU A 49 -4.78 -0.99 4.90
CA LEU A 49 -3.75 -0.93 3.87
C LEU A 49 -2.43 -1.44 4.45
N ASN A 50 -1.90 -2.51 3.86
CA ASN A 50 -0.62 -3.10 4.24
C ASN A 50 0.45 -2.84 3.18
N VAL A 51 1.69 -2.61 3.64
CA VAL A 51 2.88 -2.69 2.79
C VAL A 51 3.72 -3.85 3.28
N ILE A 52 4.00 -4.79 2.38
CA ILE A 52 4.75 -6.01 2.64
C ILE A 52 5.95 -6.04 1.71
N THR A 53 7.12 -6.42 2.23
CA THR A 53 8.30 -6.71 1.41
C THR A 53 8.59 -8.19 1.43
N GLU A 54 8.78 -8.79 0.28
CA GLU A 54 9.20 -10.17 0.11
C GLU A 54 10.62 -10.21 -0.44
N LYS A 55 11.57 -10.70 0.35
CA LYS A 55 12.96 -10.86 -0.09
C LYS A 55 13.07 -12.03 -1.07
N CYS A 56 13.51 -11.76 -2.30
CA CYS A 56 13.48 -12.75 -3.39
C CYS A 56 14.53 -13.86 -3.25
N ASP A 57 15.62 -13.58 -2.55
CA ASP A 57 16.73 -14.51 -2.28
C ASP A 57 16.37 -15.60 -1.26
N ILE A 58 15.57 -15.26 -0.26
CA ILE A 58 15.22 -16.14 0.87
C ILE A 58 13.72 -16.40 1.03
N GLY A 59 12.88 -15.78 0.20
CA GLY A 59 11.42 -15.93 0.23
C GLY A 59 10.72 -15.37 1.48
N ILE A 60 11.43 -14.58 2.30
CA ILE A 60 10.88 -14.06 3.56
C ILE A 60 9.98 -12.86 3.28
N LYS A 61 8.71 -12.96 3.70
CA LYS A 61 7.74 -11.85 3.73
C LYS A 61 7.82 -11.11 5.06
N GLN A 62 7.87 -9.78 5.00
CA GLN A 62 7.87 -8.91 6.17
C GLN A 62 6.80 -7.83 6.01
N LEU A 63 5.90 -7.74 6.99
CA LEU A 63 4.96 -6.64 7.10
C LEU A 63 5.72 -5.38 7.55
N ARG A 64 5.72 -4.35 6.71
CA ARG A 64 6.46 -3.10 6.95
C ARG A 64 5.58 -2.00 7.52
N ASN A 65 4.34 -1.94 7.08
CA ASN A 65 3.37 -0.98 7.57
C ASN A 65 1.97 -1.56 7.51
N THR A 66 1.14 -1.18 8.48
CA THR A 66 -0.29 -1.41 8.47
C THR A 66 -0.97 -0.10 8.84
N THR A 67 -1.64 0.49 7.88
CA THR A 67 -2.46 1.67 8.12
C THR A 67 -3.91 1.22 8.26
N ARG A 68 -4.41 1.32 9.49
CA ARG A 68 -5.86 1.24 9.73
C ARG A 68 -6.43 2.60 9.38
N THR A 69 -7.19 2.64 8.30
CA THR A 69 -7.84 3.88 7.91
C THR A 69 -9.00 4.13 8.87
N ASN A 70 -9.02 5.33 9.45
CA ASN A 70 -10.18 5.82 10.16
C ASN A 70 -11.22 6.30 9.13
N PHE A 71 -12.47 6.49 9.56
CA PHE A 71 -13.60 6.91 8.73
C PHE A 71 -13.48 8.31 8.09
N ALA A 72 -12.28 8.87 7.99
CA ALA A 72 -12.01 10.15 7.37
C ALA A 72 -11.73 9.95 5.87
N GLU A 73 -12.63 10.49 5.03
CA GLU A 73 -12.52 10.57 3.57
C GLU A 73 -11.47 11.61 3.14
N THR A 74 -10.26 11.50 3.68
CA THR A 74 -9.15 12.41 3.42
C THR A 74 -7.94 11.64 2.91
N TRP A 75 -7.16 12.29 2.04
CA TRP A 75 -5.88 11.77 1.59
C TRP A 75 -4.86 11.84 2.72
N ASN A 76 -4.19 10.72 2.96
CA ASN A 76 -3.13 10.57 3.94
C ASN A 76 -1.86 10.07 3.25
N LEU A 77 -0.71 10.59 3.67
CA LEU A 77 0.59 10.15 3.18
C LEU A 77 1.15 9.08 4.12
N SER A 78 1.50 7.93 3.57
CA SER A 78 2.25 6.87 4.26
C SER A 78 3.67 6.78 3.73
N THR A 79 4.65 6.72 4.64
CA THR A 79 6.06 6.47 4.32
C THR A 79 6.54 5.18 4.97
N VAL A 80 7.20 4.33 4.20
CA VAL A 80 7.60 2.99 4.61
C VAL A 80 9.04 2.72 4.21
N ARG A 81 9.88 2.41 5.19
CA ARG A 81 11.25 1.98 4.96
C ARG A 81 11.28 0.60 4.27
N VAL A 82 12.04 0.50 3.19
CA VAL A 82 12.30 -0.74 2.46
C VAL A 82 13.79 -1.04 2.56
N GLU A 83 14.15 -2.21 3.10
CA GLU A 83 15.55 -2.60 3.26
C GLU A 83 16.24 -2.87 1.93
N SER A 84 17.58 -2.82 1.93
CA SER A 84 18.39 -3.22 0.77
C SER A 84 18.22 -4.71 0.41
N GLY A 85 18.55 -5.04 -0.83
CA GLY A 85 18.50 -6.39 -1.39
C GLY A 85 17.65 -6.48 -2.65
N VAL A 86 17.34 -7.72 -3.06
CA VAL A 86 16.37 -8.02 -4.11
C VAL A 86 15.03 -8.31 -3.44
N TYR A 87 14.01 -7.52 -3.74
CA TYR A 87 12.73 -7.65 -3.08
C TYR A 87 11.55 -7.36 -4.00
N LYS A 88 10.41 -7.93 -3.64
CA LYS A 88 9.10 -7.59 -4.16
C LYS A 88 8.38 -6.74 -3.13
N ILE A 89 7.90 -5.57 -3.55
CA ILE A 89 7.00 -4.74 -2.73
C ILE A 89 5.58 -5.16 -3.08
N VAL A 90 4.78 -5.45 -2.05
CA VAL A 90 3.35 -5.76 -2.17
C VAL A 90 2.58 -4.70 -1.39
N ILE A 91 1.67 -4.04 -2.08
CA ILE A 91 0.67 -3.16 -1.46
C ILE A 91 -0.63 -3.96 -1.44
N GLU A 92 -1.19 -4.14 -0.25
CA GLU A 92 -2.35 -5.01 -0.03
C GLU A 92 -3.47 -4.23 0.66
N GLY A 93 -4.64 -4.19 0.03
CA GLY A 93 -5.88 -3.75 0.67
C GLY A 93 -6.62 -4.94 1.24
N VAL A 94 -6.93 -4.90 2.55
CA VAL A 94 -7.66 -5.96 3.27
C VAL A 94 -9.04 -5.46 3.67
N TRP A 95 -10.08 -6.28 3.52
CA TRP A 95 -11.40 -6.05 4.10
C TRP A 95 -11.64 -7.02 5.24
N THR A 96 -12.02 -6.49 6.40
CA THR A 96 -12.28 -7.29 7.61
C THR A 96 -13.76 -7.57 7.86
N SER A 97 -14.67 -7.00 7.07
CA SER A 97 -16.12 -7.16 7.19
C SER A 97 -16.81 -7.02 5.84
N ALA A 98 -18.07 -7.44 5.74
CA ALA A 98 -18.94 -7.39 4.53
C ALA A 98 -19.41 -5.97 4.24
N THR A 99 -18.60 -4.98 4.55
CA THR A 99 -18.89 -3.60 4.24
C THR A 99 -18.42 -3.30 2.81
N GLY A 100 -19.12 -2.38 2.15
CA GLY A 100 -18.65 -1.87 0.88
C GLY A 100 -17.48 -0.91 1.07
N GLY A 101 -17.48 0.15 0.29
CA GLY A 101 -16.47 1.19 0.39
C GLY A 101 -15.24 0.91 -0.47
N VAL A 102 -14.35 1.89 -0.48
CA VAL A 102 -13.26 1.99 -1.44
C VAL A 102 -11.99 2.34 -0.70
N LEU A 103 -10.90 1.69 -1.07
CA LEU A 103 -9.55 2.09 -0.74
C LEU A 103 -8.90 2.64 -2.01
N ALA A 104 -8.62 3.94 -2.03
CA ALA A 104 -7.91 4.61 -3.11
C ALA A 104 -6.43 4.79 -2.75
N ILE A 105 -5.56 4.61 -3.74
CA ILE A 105 -4.10 4.73 -3.64
C ILE A 105 -3.63 5.58 -4.81
N ASP A 106 -2.74 6.52 -4.55
CA ASP A 106 -2.18 7.40 -5.57
C ASP A 106 -0.71 7.75 -5.29
N ASP A 107 -0.02 8.28 -6.31
CA ASP A 107 1.32 8.87 -6.21
C ASP A 107 2.37 7.97 -5.52
N VAL A 108 2.34 6.67 -5.84
CA VAL A 108 3.28 5.68 -5.28
C VAL A 108 4.69 5.94 -5.80
N THR A 109 5.60 6.31 -4.90
CA THR A 109 6.98 6.68 -5.22
C THR A 109 7.95 5.90 -4.36
N LEU A 110 8.98 5.31 -4.98
CA LEU A 110 10.09 4.66 -4.28
C LEU A 110 11.34 5.53 -4.44
N ASN A 111 11.74 6.21 -3.36
CA ASN A 111 12.92 7.06 -3.33
C ASN A 111 14.19 6.22 -3.10
N GLU A 112 15.29 6.61 -3.75
CA GLU A 112 16.62 5.98 -3.60
C GLU A 112 17.31 6.35 -2.27
N THR A 113 16.64 7.12 -1.41
CA THR A 113 17.10 7.48 -0.07
C THR A 113 16.21 6.83 0.98
N ASP A 114 16.75 6.74 2.19
CA ASP A 114 16.00 6.27 3.35
C ASP A 114 14.82 7.19 3.73
N CYS A 115 13.91 6.70 4.56
CA CYS A 115 12.88 7.56 5.16
C CYS A 115 13.52 8.37 6.28
N SER A 116 13.60 9.70 6.10
CA SER A 116 14.13 10.66 7.08
C SER A 116 13.21 10.85 8.28
#